data_AF-A0A929F391-F1
#
_entry.id   AF-A0A929F391-F1
#
_cell.length_a   1.000
_cell.length_b   1.000
_cell.length_c   1.000
_cell.angle_alpha   90.00
_cell.angle_beta   90.00
_cell.angle_gamma   90.00
#
_symmetry.space_group_name_H-M   'P 1'
#
loop_
_entity.id
_entity.type
_entity.pdbx_description
1 polymer ?
#
loop_
_entity_poly.entity_id
_entity_poly.type
_entity_poly.pdbx_seq_one_letter_code
_entity_poly.pdbx_strand_id
1 'polypeptide(L)' 'MLDSATIRKALTVAAVVGTVLLLINQYDALFGEAEFRVIPAALTYCVPFVVFLAGRLSGKNKEL' A
#
# COMPACT_ATOMS: atom_id res chain seq x y z
N MET A 1 -19.60 -4.51 6.53
CA MET A 1 -18.99 -5.53 5.65
C MET A 1 -18.07 -4.85 4.65
N LEU A 2 -16.83 -5.34 4.53
CA LEU A 2 -15.94 -5.01 3.42
C LEU A 2 -16.46 -5.75 2.18
N ASP A 3 -16.87 -5.02 1.15
CA ASP A 3 -17.31 -5.61 -0.10
C ASP A 3 -16.12 -5.85 -1.03
N SER A 4 -16.29 -6.80 -1.96
CA SER A 4 -15.27 -7.16 -2.94
C SER A 4 -14.80 -5.96 -3.77
N ALA A 5 -15.68 -4.97 -4.00
CA ALA A 5 -15.34 -3.74 -4.72
C ALA A 5 -14.37 -2.85 -3.92
N THR A 6 -14.58 -2.65 -2.62
CA THR A 6 -13.65 -1.88 -1.78
C THR A 6 -12.30 -2.58 -1.66
N ILE A 7 -12.28 -3.92 -1.54
CA ILE A 7 -11.02 -4.69 -1.50
C ILE A 7 -10.25 -4.54 -2.81
N ARG A 8 -10.91 -4.62 -3.98
CA ARG A 8 -10.24 -4.40 -5.29
C ARG A 8 -9.67 -2.99 -5.41
N LYS A 9 -10.39 -1.97 -4.94
CA LYS A 9 -9.88 -0.60 -4.90
C LYS A 9 -8.66 -0.47 -3.98
N ALA A 10 -8.72 -1.05 -2.79
CA ALA A 10 -7.61 -1.07 -1.84
C ALA A 10 -6.36 -1.73 -2.43
N LEU A 11 -6.53 -2.88 -3.11
CA LEU A 11 -5.43 -3.57 -3.81
C LEU A 11 -4.86 -2.72 -4.93
N THR A 12 -5.70 -2.03 -5.70
CA THR A 12 -5.25 -1.14 -6.79
C THR A 12 -4.43 0.03 -6.24
N VAL A 13 -4.91 0.66 -5.16
CA VAL A 13 -4.18 1.75 -4.48
C VAL A 13 -2.85 1.24 -3.94
N ALA A 14 -2.86 0.08 -3.27
CA ALA A 14 -1.66 -0.54 -2.74
C ALA A 14 -0.63 -0.88 -3.81
N ALA A 15 -1.06 -1.41 -4.95
CA ALA A 15 -0.18 -1.70 -6.07
C ALA A 15 0.45 -0.43 -6.64
N VAL A 16 -0.36 0.58 -6.98
CA VAL A 16 0.15 1.81 -7.61
C VAL A 16 1.04 2.60 -6.67
N VAL A 17 0.55 2.91 -5.46
CA VAL A 17 1.30 3.71 -4.49
C VAL A 17 2.50 2.91 -3.99
N GLY A 18 2.33 1.62 -3.72
CA GLY A 18 3.42 0.74 -3.28
C GLY A 18 4.53 0.63 -4.32
N THR A 19 4.23 0.50 -5.61
CA THR A 19 5.27 0.47 -6.66
C THR A 19 6.02 1.79 -6.74
N VAL A 20 5.33 2.93 -6.71
CA VAL A 20 5.98 4.24 -6.70
C VAL A 20 6.88 4.39 -5.48
N LEU A 21 6.38 4.03 -4.29
CA LEU A 21 7.13 4.10 -3.05
C LEU A 21 8.32 3.13 -3.02
N LEU A 22 8.19 1.94 -3.62
CA LEU A 22 9.28 0.97 -3.69
C LEU A 22 10.40 1.50 -4.58
N LEU A 23 10.04 2.05 -5.74
CA LEU A 23 10.98 2.65 -6.67
C LEU A 23 11.76 3.79 -6.04
N ILE A 24 11.11 4.69 -5.28
CA ILE A 24 11.84 5.82 -4.66
C ILE A 24 12.61 5.42 -3.39
N ASN A 25 12.15 4.41 -2.65
CA ASN A 25 12.72 4.05 -1.33
C ASN A 25 13.85 3.01 -1.44
N GLN A 26 13.87 2.22 -2.51
CA GLN A 26 14.87 1.17 -2.73
C GLN A 26 15.34 1.14 -4.18
N TYR A 27 15.39 2.30 -4.85
CA TYR A 27 15.90 2.43 -6.23
C TYR A 27 17.23 1.67 -6.39
N ASP A 28 18.25 2.09 -5.64
CA ASP A 28 19.60 1.54 -5.72
C ASP A 28 19.61 0.02 -5.52
N ALA A 29 18.80 -0.48 -4.59
CA ALA A 29 18.72 -1.91 -4.32
C ALA A 29 18.01 -2.71 -5.45
N LEU A 30 17.08 -2.09 -6.18
CA LEU A 30 16.45 -2.70 -7.36
C LEU A 30 17.42 -2.78 -8.56
N PHE A 31 18.37 -1.84 -8.65
CA PHE A 31 19.38 -1.79 -9.71
C PHE A 31 20.71 -2.44 -9.31
N GLY A 32 20.79 -3.06 -8.12
CA GLY A 32 21.95 -3.82 -7.67
C GLY A 32 23.09 -2.96 -7.10
N GLU A 33 22.84 -1.68 -6.85
CA GLU A 33 23.78 -0.74 -6.23
C GLU A 33 23.74 -0.81 -4.69
N ALA A 34 22.74 -1.49 -4.11
CA ALA A 34 22.59 -1.69 -2.66
C ALA A 34 21.90 -3.03 -2.31
N GLU A 35 21.91 -3.40 -1.03
CA GLU A 35 21.18 -4.58 -0.53
C GLU A 35 19.66 -4.36 -0.50
N PHE A 36 18.91 -5.35 -0.99
CA PHE A 36 17.44 -5.29 -1.01
C PHE A 36 16.83 -5.54 0.36
N ARG A 37 16.09 -4.55 0.88
CA ARG A 37 15.49 -4.60 2.21
C ARG A 37 14.06 -5.14 2.12
N VAL A 38 13.93 -6.46 2.26
CA VAL A 38 12.65 -7.19 2.07
C VAL A 38 11.53 -6.68 2.97
N ILE A 39 11.78 -6.45 4.26
CA ILE A 39 10.74 -6.01 5.21
C ILE A 39 10.17 -4.63 4.81
N PRO A 40 10.99 -3.57 4.63
CA PRO A 40 10.47 -2.30 4.13
C PRO A 40 9.76 -2.44 2.79
N ALA A 41 10.29 -3.25 1.85
CA ALA A 41 9.68 -3.44 0.53
C ALA A 41 8.27 -4.06 0.63
N ALA A 42 8.06 -5.03 1.51
CA ALA A 42 6.73 -5.60 1.76
C ALA A 42 5.79 -4.58 2.41
N LEU A 43 6.28 -3.85 3.43
CA LEU A 43 5.48 -2.83 4.12
C LEU A 43 5.05 -1.69 3.20
N THR A 44 5.86 -1.38 2.19
CA THR A 44 5.53 -0.39 1.17
C THR A 44 4.21 -0.68 0.45
N TYR A 45 3.81 -1.95 0.31
CA TYR A 45 2.50 -2.34 -0.24
C TYR A 45 1.45 -2.55 0.86
N CYS A 46 1.84 -3.11 2.00
CA CYS A 46 0.91 -3.39 3.10
C CYS A 46 0.31 -2.10 3.71
N VAL A 47 1.13 -1.06 3.89
CA VAL A 47 0.71 0.18 4.56
C VAL A 47 -0.38 0.90 3.76
N PRO A 48 -0.23 1.20 2.45
CA PRO A 48 -1.29 1.85 1.68
C PRO A 48 -2.59 1.03 1.62
N PHE A 49 -2.51 -0.30 1.58
CA PHE A 49 -3.70 -1.17 1.64
C PHE A 49 -4.45 -0.98 2.97
N VAL A 50 -3.75 -1.09 4.10
CA VAL A 50 -4.35 -0.96 5.44
C VAL A 50 -4.89 0.46 5.66
N VAL A 51 -4.14 1.48 5.27
CA VAL A 51 -4.55 2.89 5.41
C VAL A 51 -5.80 3.17 4.57
N PHE A 52 -5.89 2.65 3.35
CA PHE A 52 -7.08 2.80 2.53
C PHE A 52 -8.32 2.17 3.19
N LEU A 53 -8.19 0.94 3.71
CA LEU A 53 -9.30 0.27 4.41
C LEU A 53 -9.69 0.99 5.70
N ALA A 54 -8.71 1.42 6.50
CA ALA A 54 -8.94 2.18 7.73
C ALA A 54 -9.66 3.50 7.44
N GLY A 55 -9.21 4.27 6.45
CA GLY A 55 -9.86 5.52 6.03
C GLY A 55 -11.31 5.30 5.57
N ARG A 56 -11.58 4.21 4.85
CA ARG A 56 -12.93 3.82 4.45
C ARG A 56 -13.82 3.48 5.65
N LEU A 57 -13.30 2.78 6.66
CA LEU A 57 -14.04 2.46 7.88
C LEU A 57 -14.31 3.71 8.72
N SER A 58 -13.32 4.60 8.88
CA SER A 58 -13.48 5.85 9.63
C SER A 58 -14.47 6.82 8.98
N GLY A 59 -14.49 6.90 7.63
CA GLY A 59 -15.45 7.75 6.91
C GLY A 59 -16.90 7.27 7.06
N LYS A 60 -17.12 5.94 7.05
CA LYS A 60 -18.46 5.37 7.23
C LYS A 60 -19.09 5.66 8.59
N ASN A 61 -18.28 5.81 9.64
CA ASN A 61 -18.77 6.09 10.99
C ASN A 61 -19.24 7.54 11.19
N LYS A 62 -19.04 8.42 10.20
CA LYS A 62 -19.40 9.85 10.30
C LYS A 62 -20.72 10.21 9.61
N GLU A 63 -21.35 9.25 8.93
CA GLU A 63 -22.63 9.41 8.21
C GLU A 63 -23.81 8.69 8.91
N LEU A 64 -23.61 8.24 10.15
CA LEU A 64 -24.62 7.67 11.06
C LEU A 64 -24.84 8.62 12.24
#